data_AF-A0A9E1KNL1-F1
#
_entry.id   AF-A0A9E1KNL1-F1
#
_cell.length_a   1.000
_cell.length_b   1.000
_cell.length_c   1.000
_cell.angle_alpha   90.00
_cell.angle_beta   90.00
_cell.angle_gamma   90.00
#
_symmetry.space_group_name_H-M   'P 1'
#
loop_
_entity.id
_entity.type
_entity.pdbx_description
1 polymer ?
#
loop_
_entity_poly.entity_id
_entity_poly.type
_entity_poly.pdbx_seq_one_letter_code
_entity_poly.pdbx_strand_id
1 'polypeptide(L)'
;MERLTTLYIDKEIHKFSAAHYTIFSATERERLHGHNYSVSARIVAPVGSNGLAADYGLYKSRLMSLCDALDEYLLLAGESPYQRIEEDGVYY
;
A
#
# COMPACT_ATOMS: atom_id res chain seq x y z
N MET A 1 4.80 34.07 -6.20
CA MET A 1 4.21 32.81 -6.68
C MET A 1 5.14 31.69 -6.25
N GLU A 2 4.68 30.71 -5.49
CA GLU A 2 5.51 29.58 -5.09
C GLU A 2 5.82 28.71 -6.31
N ARG A 3 7.10 28.33 -6.47
CA ARG A 3 7.51 27.41 -7.52
C ARG A 3 7.16 25.99 -7.06
N LEU A 4 6.22 25.34 -7.74
CA LEU A 4 5.89 23.94 -7.50
C LEU A 4 6.79 23.02 -8.32
N THR A 5 7.03 21.82 -7.80
CA THR A 5 7.63 20.71 -8.55
C THR A 5 6.88 19.41 -8.26
N THR A 6 7.07 18.41 -9.12
CA THR A 6 6.53 17.05 -8.93
C THR A 6 7.67 16.09 -8.65
N LEU A 7 7.54 15.34 -7.56
CA LEU A 7 8.45 14.27 -7.17
C LEU A 7 7.81 12.92 -7.55
N TYR A 8 8.58 12.07 -8.21
CA TYR A 8 8.21 10.68 -8.50
C TYR A 8 9.11 9.77 -7.69
N ILE A 9 8.50 8.96 -6.82
CA ILE A 9 9.19 7.97 -6.00
C ILE A 9 8.73 6.60 -6.47
N ASP A 10 9.65 5.89 -7.09
CA ASP A 10 9.48 4.53 -7.57
C ASP A 10 10.79 3.78 -7.29
N LYS A 11 10.75 2.86 -6.34
CA LYS A 11 11.92 2.11 -5.87
C LYS A 11 11.54 0.66 -5.67
N GLU A 12 12.47 -0.23 -6.01
CA GLU A 12 12.30 -1.67 -5.90
C GLU A 12 12.00 -2.16 -4.47
N ILE A 13 12.41 -1.40 -3.45
CA ILE A 13 12.14 -1.72 -2.05
C ILE A 13 10.69 -1.38 -1.62
N HIS A 14 9.96 -0.59 -2.39
CA HIS A 14 8.55 -0.26 -2.13
C HIS A 14 7.64 -1.34 -2.70
N LYS A 15 7.78 -2.56 -2.18
CA LYS A 15 7.01 -3.73 -2.59
C LYS A 15 6.58 -4.55 -1.38
N PHE A 16 5.50 -5.28 -1.52
CA PHE A 16 5.04 -6.27 -0.55
C PHE A 16 4.37 -7.42 -1.28
N SER A 17 4.50 -8.62 -0.74
CA SER A 17 3.94 -9.86 -1.29
C SER A 17 2.79 -10.28 -0.41
N ALA A 18 1.58 -10.40 -0.96
CA ALA A 18 0.41 -10.74 -0.18
C ALA A 18 -0.54 -11.66 -0.94
N ALA A 19 -1.22 -12.52 -0.18
CA ALA A 19 -2.35 -13.28 -0.68
C ALA A 19 -3.63 -12.44 -0.60
N HIS A 20 -4.58 -12.66 -1.49
CA HIS A 20 -5.89 -12.00 -1.48
C HIS A 20 -6.92 -12.74 -2.36
N TYR A 21 -8.14 -12.22 -2.35
CA TYR A 21 -9.19 -12.52 -3.32
C TYR A 21 -10.14 -11.33 -3.44
N THR A 22 -10.58 -11.01 -4.66
CA THR A 22 -11.58 -9.96 -4.87
C THR A 22 -13.00 -10.52 -4.71
N ILE A 23 -13.86 -9.81 -3.97
CA ILE A 23 -15.28 -10.14 -3.83
C ILE A 23 -16.09 -9.22 -4.74
N PHE A 24 -16.89 -9.78 -5.64
CA PHE A 24 -17.71 -9.02 -6.59
C PHE A 24 -19.16 -8.87 -6.12
N SER A 25 -19.71 -9.90 -5.46
CA SER A 25 -21.08 -9.92 -4.96
C SER A 25 -21.24 -10.95 -3.84
N ALA A 26 -22.47 -11.10 -3.32
CA ALA A 26 -22.81 -12.15 -2.35
C ALA A 26 -22.57 -13.59 -2.87
N THR A 27 -22.48 -13.78 -4.19
CA THR A 27 -22.36 -15.10 -4.82
C THR A 27 -21.14 -15.26 -5.72
N GLU A 28 -20.35 -14.20 -5.94
CA GLU A 28 -19.24 -14.22 -6.89
C GLU A 28 -17.99 -13.56 -6.31
N ARG A 29 -16.86 -14.26 -6.42
CA ARG A 29 -15.52 -13.79 -6.03
C ARG A 29 -14.45 -14.54 -6.79
N GLU A 30 -13.25 -13.97 -6.82
CA GLU A 30 -12.05 -14.67 -7.31
C GLU A 30 -11.65 -15.83 -6.40
N ARG A 31 -10.81 -16.72 -6.92
CA ARG A 31 -10.11 -17.73 -6.11
C ARG A 31 -8.97 -17.06 -5.32
N LEU A 32 -8.64 -17.61 -4.15
CA LEU A 32 -7.47 -17.20 -3.38
C LEU A 32 -6.21 -17.36 -4.24
N HIS A 33 -5.41 -16.31 -4.31
CA HIS A 33 -4.12 -16.25 -4.98
C HIS A 33 -3.25 -15.17 -4.32
N GLY A 34 -2.10 -14.84 -4.88
CA GLY A 34 -1.25 -13.77 -4.37
C GLY A 34 -0.52 -13.01 -5.46
N HIS A 35 0.02 -11.85 -5.08
CA HIS A 35 0.80 -10.97 -5.96
C HIS A 35 1.98 -10.36 -5.22
N ASN A 36 2.95 -9.92 -6.01
CA ASN A 36 3.99 -9.00 -5.55
C ASN A 36 3.53 -7.58 -5.92
N TYR A 37 2.95 -6.87 -4.96
CA TYR A 37 2.51 -5.50 -5.15
C TYR A 37 3.71 -4.55 -5.14
N SER A 38 3.63 -3.50 -5.95
CA SER A 38 4.62 -2.41 -5.97
C SER A 38 3.92 -1.09 -5.75
N VAL A 39 4.52 -0.22 -4.93
CA VAL A 39 3.96 1.08 -4.53
C VAL A 39 4.87 2.18 -5.05
N SER A 40 4.28 3.14 -5.76
CA SER A 40 4.95 4.37 -6.17
C SER A 40 4.15 5.59 -5.70
N ALA A 41 4.83 6.72 -5.53
CA ALA A 41 4.21 7.95 -5.10
C ALA A 41 4.54 9.12 -6.04
N ARG A 42 3.53 9.91 -6.37
CA ARG A 42 3.66 11.19 -7.06
C ARG A 42 3.24 12.32 -6.12
N ILE A 43 4.17 13.20 -5.79
CA ILE A 43 3.96 14.26 -4.79
C ILE A 43 4.20 15.61 -5.46
N VAL A 44 3.22 16.52 -5.38
CA VAL A 44 3.37 17.92 -5.79
C VAL A 44 3.67 18.74 -4.54
N ALA A 45 4.80 19.46 -4.54
CA ALA A 45 5.25 20.23 -3.39
C ALA A 45 5.93 21.54 -3.82
N PRO A 46 5.86 22.60 -2.99
CA PRO A 46 6.60 23.83 -3.22
C PRO A 46 8.11 23.58 -3.06
N VAL A 47 8.92 24.29 -3.84
CA VAL A 47 10.37 24.26 -3.69
C VAL A 47 10.78 25.26 -2.62
N GLY A 48 11.42 24.75 -1.55
CA GLY A 48 11.94 25.56 -0.46
C GLY A 48 13.09 26.47 -0.89
N SER A 49 13.46 27.40 0.00
CA SER A 49 14.56 28.35 -0.23
C SER A 49 15.92 27.67 -0.40
N ASN A 50 16.08 26.46 0.12
CA ASN A 50 17.27 25.61 -0.07
C ASN A 50 17.29 24.85 -1.41
N GLY A 51 16.30 25.08 -2.28
CA GLY A 51 16.19 24.45 -3.59
C GLY A 51 15.60 23.04 -3.57
N LEU A 52 15.22 22.51 -2.41
CA LEU A 52 14.59 21.18 -2.26
C LEU A 52 13.09 21.31 -2.02
N ALA A 53 12.32 20.38 -2.58
CA ALA A 53 10.88 20.31 -2.33
C ALA A 53 10.52 19.43 -1.12
N ALA A 54 11.42 18.52 -0.72
CA ALA A 54 11.27 17.65 0.44
C ALA A 54 12.56 16.89 0.78
N ASP A 55 12.55 16.22 1.94
CA ASP A 55 13.47 15.13 2.25
C ASP A 55 12.96 13.82 1.63
N TYR A 56 13.65 13.35 0.59
CA TYR A 56 13.32 12.10 -0.10
C TYR A 56 13.52 10.86 0.78
N GLY A 57 14.44 10.91 1.75
CA GLY A 57 14.69 9.82 2.69
C GLY A 57 13.47 9.57 3.56
N LEU A 58 12.85 10.64 4.05
CA LEU A 58 11.60 10.57 4.82
C LEU A 58 10.49 9.86 4.02
N TYR A 59 10.20 10.30 2.80
CA TYR A 59 9.16 9.67 1.99
C TYR A 59 9.45 8.20 1.67
N LYS A 60 10.70 7.87 1.34
CA LYS A 60 11.09 6.48 1.10
C LYS A 60 10.88 5.61 2.33
N SER A 61 11.27 6.09 3.51
CA SER A 61 11.08 5.35 4.77
C SER A 61 9.60 5.13 5.09
N ARG A 62 8.75 6.14 4.85
CA ARG A 62 7.31 6.04 5.09
C ARG A 62 6.63 5.05 4.16
N LEU A 63 6.95 5.08 2.87
CA LEU A 63 6.42 4.12 1.91
C LEU A 63 6.88 2.69 2.25
N MET A 64 8.14 2.51 2.67
CA MET A 64 8.65 1.22 3.11
C MET A 64 7.89 0.68 4.31
N SER A 65 7.71 1.48 5.37
CA SER A 65 6.94 1.05 6.55
C SER A 65 5.49 0.67 6.25
N LEU A 66 4.87 1.28 5.23
CA LEU A 66 3.53 0.90 4.77
C LEU A 66 3.54 -0.45 4.04
N CYS A 67 4.54 -0.70 3.19
CA CYS A 67 4.72 -2.00 2.54
C CYS A 67 5.01 -3.09 3.57
N ASP A 68 5.92 -2.86 4.50
CA ASP A 68 6.32 -3.83 5.54
C ASP A 68 5.12 -4.27 6.41
N ALA A 69 4.16 -3.36 6.64
CA ALA A 69 2.95 -3.66 7.40
C ALA A 69 1.98 -4.61 6.66
N LEU A 70 2.17 -4.82 5.36
CA LEU A 70 1.32 -5.65 4.50
C LEU A 70 2.04 -6.89 3.95
N ASP A 71 3.36 -6.97 4.11
CA ASP A 71 4.19 -8.03 3.54
C ASP A 71 3.98 -9.37 4.25
N GLU A 72 3.84 -10.44 3.47
CA GLU A 72 3.64 -11.82 3.93
C GLU A 72 2.30 -12.06 4.67
N TYR A 73 1.27 -11.26 4.42
CA TYR A 73 -0.08 -11.45 4.96
C TYR A 73 -1.13 -11.83 3.91
N LEU A 74 -2.28 -12.30 4.39
CA LEU A 74 -3.52 -12.39 3.61
C LEU A 74 -4.32 -11.09 3.80
N LEU A 75 -4.55 -10.36 2.71
CA LEU A 75 -5.42 -9.17 2.73
C LEU A 75 -6.89 -9.60 2.73
N LEU A 76 -7.63 -9.18 3.75
CA LEU A 76 -9.06 -9.44 3.90
C LEU A 76 -9.85 -8.14 3.74
N ALA A 77 -10.91 -8.16 2.94
CA ALA A 77 -11.82 -7.04 2.76
C ALA A 77 -12.78 -6.93 3.97
N GLY A 78 -12.26 -6.46 5.11
CA GLY A 78 -12.97 -6.46 6.39
C GLY A 78 -14.28 -5.66 6.43
N GLU A 79 -14.45 -4.69 5.52
CA GLU A 79 -15.67 -3.88 5.40
C GLU A 79 -16.62 -4.38 4.30
N SER A 80 -16.31 -5.50 3.63
CA SER A 80 -17.17 -6.05 2.58
C SER A 80 -18.51 -6.51 3.16
N PRO A 81 -19.67 -6.06 2.65
CA PRO A 81 -20.98 -6.53 3.10
C PRO A 81 -21.24 -7.99 2.71
N TYR A 82 -20.40 -8.58 1.87
CA TYR A 82 -20.50 -9.94 1.36
C TYR A 82 -19.52 -10.90 2.06
N GLN A 83 -18.86 -10.45 3.12
CA GLN A 83 -17.94 -11.24 3.92
C GLN A 83 -18.29 -11.16 5.40
N ARG A 84 -18.20 -12.29 6.10
CA ARG A 84 -18.23 -12.36 7.55
C ARG A 84 -16.86 -12.87 8.01
N ILE A 85 -16.24 -12.14 8.92
CA ILE A 85 -14.96 -12.49 9.54
C ILE A 85 -15.25 -12.74 11.02
N GLU A 86 -14.79 -13.87 11.53
CA GLU A 86 -14.98 -14.25 12.93
C GLU A 86 -13.64 -14.71 13.49
N GLU A 87 -13.40 -14.36 14.74
CA GLU A 87 -12.29 -14.90 15.52
C GLU A 87 -12.78 -16.19 16.17
N ASP A 88 -12.07 -17.28 15.91
CA ASP A 88 -12.38 -18.58 16.50
C ASP A 88 -11.13 -19.12 17.19
N GLY A 89 -11.07 -18.92 18.51
CA GLY A 89 -10.04 -19.46 19.39
C GLY A 89 -8.59 -19.21 18.94
N VAL A 90 -7.70 -20.07 19.42
CA VAL A 90 -6.29 -20.12 19.00
C VAL A 90 -6.03 -21.53 18.51
N TYR A 91 -5.66 -21.65 17.24
CA TYR A 91 -5.29 -22.91 16.60
C TYR A 91 -3.76 -22.93 16.39
N TYR A 92 -3.10 -23.99 16.84
CA TYR A 92 -1.65 -24.20 16.78
C TYR A 92 -1.30 -25.43 15.94
#